data_AF-A0A1I3VTD9-F1
#
_entry.id   AF-A0A1I3VTD9-F1
#
_cell.length_a   1.000
_cell.length_b   1.000
_cell.length_c   1.000
_cell.angle_alpha   90.00
_cell.angle_beta   90.00
_cell.angle_gamma   90.00
#
_symmetry.space_group_name_H-M   'P 1'
#
loop_
_entity.id
_entity.type
_entity.pdbx_description
1 polymer ?
#
loop_
_entity_poly.entity_id
_entity_poly.type
_entity_poly.pdbx_seq_one_letter_code
_entity_poly.pdbx_strand_id
1 'polypeptide(L)'
;MASSVFFFTGKDSIRLAEAELEEGSRSRFTVIEVNRDGSCMAHFWVPKSASGPNWYTYGPLSICFLSSDKGQRVLDESEAYRIIDDSTQKTSLVDVNSKDLGISFVTIGLSAMDYRALVDHLGTHYALEALLTVNDFISLKEYRPNNPEVKNHRLRKRVLKSLIRRTEQSFLVENGIEILKENERASIDAARPEFRCGFRLRDGRDYSFEFRFGLTTDLGQRIAVLIGKNGSGKTQTLRHIARLALGSLTNEWRGNFTPSRVIGFYSGHRVSKVFPPQTLKRMVSGYKVYDLPPTKSLILM
;
A
#
# COMPACT_ATOMS: atom_id res chain seq x y z
N MET A 1 -11.79 -15.52 -26.08
CA MET A 1 -11.00 -16.29 -25.10
C MET A 1 -9.93 -15.35 -24.57
N ALA A 2 -9.98 -15.00 -23.28
CA ALA A 2 -9.07 -14.05 -22.67
C ALA A 2 -7.69 -14.71 -22.53
N SER A 3 -6.65 -14.12 -23.12
CA SER A 3 -5.28 -14.63 -23.03
C SER A 3 -4.61 -14.01 -21.81
N SER A 4 -4.69 -14.65 -20.65
CA SER A 4 -3.82 -14.35 -19.51
C SER A 4 -2.43 -14.94 -19.78
N VAL A 5 -1.38 -14.16 -19.47
CA VAL A 5 0.00 -14.66 -19.45
C VAL A 5 0.34 -15.01 -18.01
N PHE A 6 0.79 -16.24 -17.79
CA PHE A 6 1.15 -16.75 -16.47
C PHE A 6 2.67 -16.82 -16.33
N PHE A 7 3.24 -15.97 -15.48
CA PHE A 7 4.66 -16.00 -15.16
C PHE A 7 4.91 -16.94 -13.98
N PHE A 8 5.82 -17.90 -14.13
CA PHE A 8 6.16 -18.85 -13.09
C PHE A 8 7.53 -18.57 -12.47
N THR A 9 7.64 -18.65 -11.13
CA THR A 9 8.92 -18.75 -10.43
C THR A 9 9.00 -20.02 -9.57
N GLY A 10 9.98 -20.89 -9.85
CA GLY A 10 10.30 -22.08 -9.05
C GLY A 10 11.53 -22.84 -9.57
N LYS A 11 12.05 -23.77 -8.76
CA LYS A 11 13.33 -24.45 -9.02
C LYS A 11 13.26 -25.53 -10.10
N ASP A 12 12.05 -25.94 -10.46
CA ASP A 12 11.78 -26.94 -11.49
C ASP A 12 10.75 -26.35 -12.46
N SER A 13 11.19 -26.17 -13.71
CA SER A 13 10.30 -25.83 -14.81
C SER A 13 9.34 -27.00 -15.04
N ILE A 14 8.10 -26.70 -15.44
CA ILE A 14 7.02 -27.68 -15.66
C ILE A 14 6.45 -28.18 -14.30
N ARG A 15 5.18 -27.99 -13.91
CA ARG A 15 3.95 -28.48 -14.55
C ARG A 15 2.71 -27.86 -13.86
N LEU A 16 2.13 -26.81 -14.45
CA LEU A 16 0.82 -26.30 -14.01
C LEU A 16 -0.30 -27.33 -14.24
N ALA A 17 -0.15 -28.17 -15.27
CA ALA A 17 -1.04 -29.31 -15.52
C ALA A 17 -0.89 -30.48 -14.51
N GLU A 18 0.20 -30.55 -13.73
CA GLU A 18 0.30 -31.52 -12.61
C GLU A 18 0.01 -30.89 -11.25
N ALA A 19 0.18 -29.58 -11.10
CA ALA A 19 -0.33 -28.86 -9.94
C ALA A 19 -1.88 -28.91 -9.88
N GLU A 20 -2.55 -29.07 -11.02
CA GLU A 20 -3.99 -29.34 -11.10
C GLU A 20 -4.36 -30.83 -10.91
N LEU A 21 -3.40 -31.77 -10.93
CA LEU A 21 -3.71 -33.21 -11.00
C LEU A 21 -3.10 -34.15 -9.93
N GLU A 22 -2.08 -33.79 -9.14
CA GLU A 22 -1.58 -34.75 -8.12
C GLU A 22 -1.18 -34.15 -6.76
N GLU A 23 -1.65 -34.82 -5.70
CA GLU A 23 -1.14 -34.80 -4.33
C GLU A 23 0.37 -35.12 -4.31
N GLY A 24 1.25 -34.14 -4.46
CA GLY A 24 2.68 -34.44 -4.41
C GLY A 24 3.68 -33.30 -4.55
N SER A 25 3.27 -32.13 -5.03
CA SER A 25 4.20 -31.01 -5.20
C SER A 25 4.67 -30.45 -3.84
N ARG A 26 5.90 -30.83 -3.45
CA ARG A 26 6.62 -30.24 -2.30
C ARG A 26 7.17 -28.84 -2.60
N SER A 27 7.07 -28.38 -3.84
CA SER A 27 7.69 -27.15 -4.32
C SER A 27 6.69 -25.99 -4.32
N ARG A 28 7.11 -24.84 -3.77
CA ARG A 28 6.30 -23.62 -3.80
C ARG A 28 6.20 -23.12 -5.23
N PHE A 29 4.98 -22.75 -5.64
CA PHE A 29 4.71 -22.30 -6.99
C PHE A 29 4.14 -20.89 -6.96
N THR A 30 4.61 -20.00 -7.82
CA THR A 30 4.10 -18.62 -7.93
C THR A 30 3.72 -18.33 -9.37
N VAL A 31 2.47 -17.96 -9.59
CA VAL A 31 1.96 -17.47 -10.88
C VAL A 31 1.76 -15.98 -10.80
N ILE A 32 2.22 -15.20 -11.77
CA ILE A 32 1.73 -13.84 -11.96
C ILE A 32 0.81 -13.85 -13.16
N GLU A 33 -0.48 -13.63 -12.92
CA GLU A 33 -1.47 -13.37 -13.95
C GLU A 33 -1.40 -11.89 -14.31
N VAL A 34 -1.15 -11.59 -15.59
CA VAL A 34 -1.32 -10.23 -16.10
C VAL A 34 -2.40 -10.20 -17.16
N ASN A 35 -3.44 -9.43 -16.85
CA ASN A 35 -4.60 -9.24 -17.69
C ASN A 35 -4.33 -8.17 -18.75
N ARG A 36 -5.08 -8.22 -19.86
CA ARG A 36 -4.97 -7.23 -20.95
C ARG A 36 -5.37 -5.81 -20.55
N ASP A 37 -6.09 -5.64 -19.45
CA ASP A 37 -6.40 -4.32 -18.88
C ASP A 37 -5.24 -3.75 -18.03
N GLY A 38 -4.11 -4.48 -17.96
CA GLY A 38 -2.94 -4.14 -17.17
C GLY A 38 -3.07 -4.50 -15.70
N SER A 39 -4.18 -5.12 -15.27
CA SER A 39 -4.29 -5.65 -13.90
C SER A 39 -3.39 -6.87 -13.74
N CYS A 40 -2.74 -6.94 -12.59
CA CYS A 40 -1.75 -7.95 -12.28
C CYS A 40 -2.07 -8.58 -10.92
N MET A 41 -2.11 -9.90 -10.85
CA MET A 41 -2.35 -10.68 -9.64
C MET A 41 -1.25 -11.73 -9.52
N ALA A 42 -0.89 -12.08 -8.28
CA ALA A 42 -0.02 -13.21 -8.00
C ALA A 42 -0.82 -14.34 -7.33
N HIS A 43 -0.53 -15.58 -7.68
CA HIS A 43 -1.09 -16.78 -7.07
C HIS A 43 0.03 -17.64 -6.51
N PHE A 44 -0.06 -17.97 -5.23
CA PHE A 44 0.94 -18.75 -4.52
C PHE A 44 0.37 -20.10 -4.12
N TRP A 45 1.09 -21.17 -4.44
CA TRP A 45 0.84 -22.49 -3.86
C TRP A 45 1.57 -22.62 -2.53
N VAL A 46 0.81 -22.84 -1.46
CA VAL A 46 1.34 -23.02 -0.10
C VAL A 46 1.09 -24.47 0.32
N PRO A 47 2.11 -25.36 0.25
CA PRO A 47 1.92 -26.79 0.51
C PRO A 47 1.69 -27.14 1.98
N LYS A 48 2.00 -26.22 2.90
CA LYS A 48 1.82 -26.37 4.35
C LYS A 48 1.13 -25.14 4.92
N SER A 49 -0.19 -25.04 4.74
CA SER A 49 -1.02 -24.08 5.50
C SER A 49 -1.74 -24.77 6.66
N ALA A 50 -2.26 -24.00 7.61
CA ALA A 50 -3.02 -24.54 8.75
C ALA A 50 -4.25 -25.37 8.32
N SER A 51 -4.80 -25.11 7.14
CA SER A 51 -5.95 -25.83 6.55
C SER A 51 -5.56 -26.85 5.47
N GLY A 52 -4.27 -27.16 5.32
CA GLY A 52 -3.76 -28.04 4.26
C GLY A 52 -3.16 -27.26 3.07
N PRO A 53 -2.76 -27.95 2.00
CA PRO A 53 -2.22 -27.30 0.82
C PRO A 53 -3.29 -26.44 0.13
N ASN A 54 -2.99 -25.17 -0.15
CA ASN A 54 -3.96 -24.26 -0.76
C ASN A 54 -3.29 -23.20 -1.65
N TRP A 55 -4.07 -22.67 -2.60
CA TRP A 55 -3.72 -21.50 -3.39
C TRP A 55 -4.09 -20.21 -2.66
N TYR A 56 -3.20 -19.23 -2.71
CA TYR A 56 -3.44 -17.88 -2.20
C TYR A 56 -3.29 -16.85 -3.31
N THR A 57 -4.27 -15.96 -3.46
CA THR A 57 -4.22 -14.87 -4.45
C THR A 57 -3.85 -13.56 -3.75
N TYR A 58 -2.84 -12.88 -4.27
CA TYR A 58 -2.32 -11.60 -3.80
C TYR A 58 -2.35 -10.56 -4.91
N GLY A 59 -2.88 -9.40 -4.59
CA GLY A 59 -2.99 -8.27 -5.49
C GLY A 59 -4.28 -7.50 -5.27
N PRO A 60 -4.53 -6.46 -6.07
CA PRO A 60 -3.82 -6.12 -7.31
C PRO A 60 -2.37 -5.65 -7.12
N LEU A 61 -1.55 -5.83 -8.15
CA LEU A 61 -0.13 -5.45 -8.21
C LEU A 61 0.14 -4.43 -9.32
N SER A 62 1.17 -3.61 -9.14
CA SER A 62 1.88 -2.95 -10.25
C SER A 62 3.09 -3.78 -10.63
N ILE A 63 3.35 -3.91 -11.93
CA ILE A 63 4.49 -4.62 -12.49
C ILE A 63 5.34 -3.68 -13.33
N CYS A 64 6.66 -3.80 -13.22
CA CYS A 64 7.64 -3.08 -14.03
C CYS A 64 8.54 -4.11 -14.71
N PHE A 65 8.51 -4.14 -16.05
CA PHE A 65 9.33 -5.02 -16.86
C PHE A 65 10.68 -4.39 -17.19
N LEU A 66 11.71 -5.22 -17.24
CA LEU A 66 13.11 -4.84 -17.42
C LEU A 66 13.78 -5.72 -18.47
N SER A 67 14.60 -5.15 -19.34
CA SER A 67 15.48 -5.97 -20.18
C SER A 67 16.52 -6.69 -19.33
N SER A 68 16.83 -7.95 -19.66
CA SER A 68 17.92 -8.71 -19.00
C SER A 68 19.30 -8.50 -19.65
N ASP A 69 19.41 -7.56 -20.60
CA ASP A 69 20.67 -7.21 -21.24
C ASP A 69 21.62 -6.45 -20.30
N LYS A 70 22.90 -6.32 -20.69
CA LYS A 70 23.95 -5.62 -19.91
C LYS A 70 23.59 -4.16 -19.56
N GLY A 71 22.59 -3.59 -20.25
CA GLY A 71 22.13 -2.22 -20.07
C GLY A 71 20.89 -2.04 -19.18
N GLN A 72 20.27 -3.13 -18.69
CA GLN A 72 18.99 -3.19 -17.96
C GLN A 72 18.17 -1.88 -18.00
N ARG A 73 17.17 -1.84 -18.88
CA ARG A 73 16.25 -0.70 -19.01
C ARG A 73 14.82 -1.12 -18.73
N VAL A 74 14.01 -0.15 -18.32
CA VAL A 74 12.56 -0.33 -18.23
C VAL A 74 12.00 -0.51 -19.63
N LEU A 75 11.18 -1.53 -19.80
CA LEU A 75 10.44 -1.83 -21.02
C LEU A 75 9.03 -1.24 -20.92
N ASP A 76 8.48 -0.82 -22.04
CA ASP A 76 7.04 -0.58 -22.11
C ASP A 76 6.27 -1.93 -22.12
N GLU A 77 4.99 -1.90 -21.75
CA GLU A 77 4.17 -3.10 -21.63
C GLU A 77 4.08 -3.87 -22.97
N SER A 78 3.88 -3.15 -24.08
CA SER A 78 3.77 -3.75 -25.42
C SER A 78 5.06 -4.46 -25.86
N GLU A 79 6.21 -3.85 -25.58
CA GLU A 79 7.53 -4.41 -25.85
C GLU A 79 7.78 -5.65 -24.99
N ALA A 80 7.44 -5.60 -23.70
CA ALA A 80 7.53 -6.74 -22.80
C ALA A 80 6.70 -7.92 -23.31
N TYR A 81 5.42 -7.68 -23.65
CA TYR A 81 4.55 -8.73 -24.17
C TYR A 81 5.05 -9.32 -25.48
N ARG A 82 5.58 -8.51 -26.39
CA ARG A 82 6.16 -9.01 -27.63
C ARG A 82 7.35 -9.93 -27.35
N ILE A 83 8.27 -9.52 -26.46
CA ILE A 83 9.42 -10.35 -26.08
C ILE A 83 8.94 -11.68 -25.49
N ILE A 84 7.94 -11.63 -24.61
CA ILE A 84 7.36 -12.81 -24.00
C ILE A 84 6.73 -13.73 -25.06
N ASP A 85 5.83 -13.20 -25.89
CA ASP A 85 5.14 -13.96 -26.95
C ASP A 85 6.12 -14.61 -27.93
N ASP A 86 7.16 -13.87 -28.33
CA ASP A 86 8.21 -14.34 -29.23
C ASP A 86 9.05 -15.46 -28.58
N SER A 87 9.35 -15.32 -27.29
CA SER A 87 10.20 -16.28 -26.55
C SER A 87 9.44 -17.54 -26.15
N THR A 88 8.13 -17.45 -25.96
CA THR A 88 7.30 -18.57 -25.49
C THR A 88 6.52 -19.25 -26.60
N GLN A 89 6.68 -18.81 -27.85
CA GLN A 89 5.88 -19.25 -29.00
C GLN A 89 4.37 -19.14 -28.74
N LYS A 90 3.95 -18.11 -27.99
CA LYS A 90 2.56 -17.90 -27.52
C LYS A 90 2.02 -18.99 -26.59
N THR A 91 2.89 -19.74 -25.91
CA THR A 91 2.42 -20.55 -24.78
C THR A 91 2.00 -19.63 -23.64
N SER A 92 0.94 -20.01 -22.91
CA SER A 92 0.37 -19.21 -21.82
C SER A 92 1.24 -19.18 -20.55
N LEU A 93 2.37 -19.89 -20.56
CA LEU A 93 3.12 -20.30 -19.38
C LEU A 93 4.60 -19.98 -19.56
N VAL A 94 5.10 -19.06 -18.75
CA VAL A 94 6.40 -18.41 -18.96
C VAL A 94 7.26 -18.57 -17.71
N ASP A 95 8.37 -19.30 -17.80
CA ASP A 95 9.36 -19.30 -16.72
C ASP A 95 10.20 -18.01 -16.79
N VAL A 96 9.95 -17.10 -15.86
CA VAL A 96 10.64 -15.81 -15.79
C VAL A 96 12.05 -15.87 -15.23
N ASN A 97 12.43 -17.00 -14.63
CA ASN A 97 13.81 -17.24 -14.27
C ASN A 97 14.60 -17.85 -15.44
N SER A 98 13.93 -18.17 -16.55
CA SER A 98 14.62 -18.60 -17.76
C SER A 98 15.55 -17.50 -18.27
N LYS A 99 16.84 -17.82 -18.34
CA LYS A 99 17.85 -16.92 -18.92
C LYS A 99 17.56 -16.59 -20.38
N ASP A 100 16.77 -17.42 -21.04
CA ASP A 100 16.43 -17.30 -22.45
C ASP A 100 15.29 -16.29 -22.71
N LEU A 101 14.54 -15.89 -21.67
CA LEU A 101 13.42 -14.97 -21.80
C LEU A 101 13.85 -13.53 -22.09
N GLY A 102 15.09 -13.16 -21.72
CA GLY A 102 15.65 -11.83 -21.99
C GLY A 102 14.96 -10.67 -21.23
N ILE A 103 14.08 -10.96 -20.28
CA ILE A 103 13.30 -10.02 -19.49
C ILE A 103 13.30 -10.41 -18.01
N SER A 104 13.34 -9.42 -17.13
CA SER A 104 13.03 -9.55 -15.69
C SER A 104 11.92 -8.58 -15.30
N PHE A 105 11.44 -8.67 -14.07
CA PHE A 105 10.41 -7.76 -13.58
C PHE A 105 10.55 -7.51 -12.08
N VAL A 106 9.94 -6.41 -11.64
CA VAL A 106 9.76 -6.03 -10.24
C VAL A 106 8.28 -5.73 -10.02
N THR A 107 7.73 -6.15 -8.87
CA THR A 107 6.34 -5.85 -8.51
C THR A 107 6.24 -4.95 -7.29
N ILE A 108 5.07 -4.36 -7.07
CA ILE A 108 4.66 -3.79 -5.78
C ILE A 108 3.15 -3.92 -5.62
N GLY A 109 2.68 -4.28 -4.43
CA GLY A 109 1.25 -4.23 -4.08
C GLY A 109 0.64 -2.83 -4.27
N LEU A 110 -0.66 -2.76 -4.54
CA LEU A 110 -1.35 -1.48 -4.68
C LEU A 110 -1.75 -0.86 -3.33
N SER A 111 -1.95 -1.67 -2.27
CA SER A 111 -2.39 -1.19 -0.96
C SER A 111 -1.66 -1.83 0.22
N ALA A 112 -1.50 -1.07 1.32
CA ALA A 112 -1.02 -1.60 2.59
C ALA A 112 -1.95 -2.66 3.19
N MET A 113 -3.26 -2.62 2.89
CA MET A 113 -4.19 -3.66 3.32
C MET A 113 -3.88 -5.01 2.68
N ASP A 114 -3.40 -5.04 1.44
CA ASP A 114 -3.09 -6.29 0.73
C ASP A 114 -1.89 -6.99 1.37
N TYR A 115 -0.87 -6.23 1.78
CA TYR A 115 0.25 -6.76 2.55
C TYR A 115 -0.19 -7.29 3.92
N ARG A 116 -1.07 -6.56 4.63
CA ARG A 116 -1.61 -7.01 5.92
C ARG A 116 -2.41 -8.30 5.76
N ALA A 117 -3.28 -8.36 4.75
CA ALA A 117 -4.05 -9.56 4.47
C ALA A 117 -3.14 -10.75 4.15
N LEU A 118 -2.09 -10.54 3.35
CA LEU A 118 -1.11 -11.59 3.04
C LEU A 118 -0.42 -12.11 4.30
N VAL A 119 0.08 -11.20 5.16
CA VAL A 119 0.73 -11.56 6.43
C VAL A 119 -0.25 -12.23 7.39
N ASP A 120 -1.49 -11.75 7.50
CA ASP A 120 -2.52 -12.33 8.37
C ASP A 120 -2.87 -13.77 7.96
N HIS A 121 -2.91 -14.05 6.66
CA HIS A 121 -3.28 -15.37 6.14
C HIS A 121 -2.12 -16.36 6.13
N LEU A 122 -0.92 -15.92 5.75
CA LEU A 122 0.23 -16.80 5.56
C LEU A 122 1.19 -16.78 6.75
N GLY A 123 1.11 -15.77 7.61
CA GLY A 123 2.15 -15.45 8.57
C GLY A 123 3.35 -14.76 7.91
N THR A 124 4.10 -13.99 8.71
CA THR A 124 5.26 -13.20 8.27
C THR A 124 6.25 -13.99 7.40
N HIS A 125 6.64 -15.21 7.82
CA HIS A 125 7.65 -15.99 7.12
C HIS A 125 7.22 -16.38 5.69
N TYR A 126 6.04 -16.99 5.55
CA TYR A 126 5.56 -17.44 4.25
C TYR A 126 5.13 -16.28 3.35
N ALA A 127 4.57 -15.20 3.93
CA ALA A 127 4.28 -13.96 3.21
C ALA A 127 5.55 -13.36 2.60
N LEU A 128 6.65 -13.31 3.36
CA LEU A 128 7.93 -12.80 2.86
C LEU A 128 8.49 -13.65 1.71
N GLU A 129 8.44 -14.97 1.85
CA GLU A 129 8.90 -15.87 0.80
C GLU A 129 8.09 -15.70 -0.49
N ALA A 130 6.76 -15.58 -0.37
CA ALA A 130 5.86 -15.30 -1.49
C ALA A 130 6.18 -13.96 -2.17
N LEU A 131 6.45 -12.91 -1.40
CA LEU A 131 6.82 -11.61 -1.96
C LEU A 131 8.18 -11.64 -2.68
N LEU A 132 9.14 -12.40 -2.14
CA LEU A 132 10.44 -12.58 -2.78
C LEU A 132 10.34 -13.41 -4.08
N THR A 133 9.36 -14.30 -4.22
CA THR A 133 9.15 -15.06 -5.48
C THR A 133 8.50 -14.23 -6.58
N VAL A 134 7.76 -13.17 -6.24
CA VAL A 134 7.21 -12.20 -7.22
C VAL A 134 8.09 -10.96 -7.42
N ASN A 135 9.35 -11.00 -6.97
CA ASN A 135 10.27 -9.86 -7.05
C ASN A 135 9.63 -8.56 -6.51
N ASP A 136 8.91 -8.65 -5.39
CA ASP A 136 8.29 -7.50 -4.77
C ASP A 136 9.37 -6.50 -4.30
N PHE A 137 9.22 -5.24 -4.68
CA PHE A 137 10.24 -4.21 -4.46
C PHE A 137 10.55 -4.02 -2.96
N ILE A 138 9.55 -4.08 -2.09
CA ILE A 138 9.73 -3.84 -0.65
C ILE A 138 10.54 -5.00 -0.06
N SER A 139 10.16 -6.24 -0.40
CA SER A 139 10.90 -7.44 0.04
C SER A 139 12.33 -7.48 -0.52
N LEU A 140 12.53 -7.14 -1.80
CA LEU A 140 13.85 -7.08 -2.43
C LEU A 140 14.74 -6.02 -1.78
N LYS A 141 14.18 -4.83 -1.51
CA LYS A 141 14.90 -3.71 -0.91
C LYS A 141 15.51 -4.09 0.44
N GLU A 142 14.77 -4.82 1.26
CA GLU A 142 15.21 -5.22 2.60
C GLU A 142 16.09 -6.48 2.55
N TYR A 143 15.64 -7.55 1.90
CA TYR A 143 16.24 -8.89 2.05
C TYR A 143 17.19 -9.27 0.91
N ARG A 144 17.16 -8.54 -0.22
CA ARG A 144 18.10 -8.70 -1.34
C ARG A 144 18.66 -7.35 -1.81
N PRO A 145 19.30 -6.57 -0.92
CA PRO A 145 19.74 -5.19 -1.23
C PRO A 145 20.81 -5.14 -2.35
N ASN A 146 21.47 -6.26 -2.63
CA ASN A 146 22.45 -6.38 -3.72
C ASN A 146 21.83 -6.65 -5.09
N ASN A 147 20.52 -6.90 -5.19
CA ASN A 147 19.83 -7.05 -6.46
C ASN A 147 20.05 -5.76 -7.30
N PRO A 148 20.44 -5.85 -8.60
CA PRO A 148 20.61 -4.70 -9.48
C PRO A 148 19.47 -3.68 -9.45
N GLU A 149 18.22 -4.14 -9.41
CA GLU A 149 17.00 -3.30 -9.38
C GLU A 149 16.94 -2.41 -8.14
N VAL A 150 17.56 -2.86 -7.04
CA VAL A 150 17.64 -2.15 -5.77
C VAL A 150 18.94 -1.37 -5.66
N LYS A 151 20.08 -2.00 -5.96
CA LYS A 151 21.43 -1.43 -5.73
C LYS A 151 21.75 -0.30 -6.70
N ASN A 152 21.39 -0.44 -7.98
CA ASN A 152 21.69 0.55 -9.00
C ASN A 152 20.75 1.75 -8.86
N HIS A 153 21.26 2.86 -8.34
CA HIS A 153 20.47 4.07 -8.09
C HIS A 153 19.74 4.61 -9.33
N ARG A 154 20.38 4.56 -10.51
CA ARG A 154 19.78 5.06 -11.76
C ARG A 154 18.64 4.17 -12.23
N LEU A 155 18.83 2.85 -12.18
CA LEU A 155 17.80 1.87 -12.52
C LEU A 155 16.64 1.93 -11.52
N ARG A 156 16.94 1.91 -10.22
CA ARG A 156 15.95 2.02 -9.14
C ARG A 156 15.03 3.23 -9.31
N LYS A 157 15.56 4.40 -9.66
CA LYS A 157 14.76 5.59 -9.93
C LYS A 157 13.77 5.39 -11.08
N ARG A 158 14.16 4.67 -12.14
CA ARG A 158 13.28 4.37 -13.28
C ARG A 158 12.23 3.33 -12.91
N VAL A 159 12.62 2.28 -12.19
CA VAL A 159 11.71 1.25 -11.65
C VAL A 159 10.64 1.88 -10.76
N LEU A 160 11.05 2.67 -9.76
CA LEU A 160 10.12 3.34 -8.85
C LEU A 160 9.18 4.31 -9.59
N LYS A 161 9.67 5.02 -10.61
CA LYS A 161 8.83 5.89 -11.44
C LYS A 161 7.77 5.10 -12.22
N SER A 162 8.06 3.87 -12.62
CA SER A 162 7.13 2.98 -13.32
C SER A 162 6.09 2.37 -12.36
N LEU A 163 6.53 1.96 -11.17
CA LEU A 163 5.70 1.29 -10.17
C LEU A 163 4.80 2.26 -9.36
N ILE A 164 5.33 3.41 -8.93
CA ILE A 164 4.59 4.36 -8.08
C ILE A 164 3.71 5.25 -8.95
N ARG A 165 2.42 4.91 -9.02
CA ARG A 165 1.38 5.71 -9.68
C ARG A 165 0.47 6.44 -8.66
N ARG A 166 0.48 6.01 -7.40
CA ARG A 166 -0.39 6.54 -6.32
C ARG A 166 0.40 6.81 -5.04
N THR A 167 -0.14 7.68 -4.19
CA THR A 167 0.42 8.00 -2.87
C THR A 167 0.62 6.76 -2.00
N GLU A 168 -0.32 5.80 -2.06
CA GLU A 168 -0.26 4.55 -1.30
C GLU A 168 0.99 3.73 -1.61
N GLN A 169 1.39 3.65 -2.89
CA GLN A 169 2.60 2.95 -3.29
C GLN A 169 3.88 3.68 -2.84
N SER A 170 3.83 5.02 -2.80
CA SER A 170 4.91 5.82 -2.21
C SER A 170 5.05 5.53 -0.71
N PHE A 171 3.93 5.46 0.01
CA PHE A 171 3.91 5.08 1.43
C PHE A 171 4.49 3.67 1.64
N LEU A 172 4.09 2.71 0.81
CA LEU A 172 4.58 1.33 0.85
C LEU A 172 6.10 1.24 0.64
N VAL A 173 6.66 1.98 -0.32
CA VAL A 173 8.12 1.99 -0.56
C VAL A 173 8.91 2.52 0.63
N GLU A 174 8.33 3.43 1.40
CA GLU A 174 8.95 4.03 2.59
C GLU A 174 8.75 3.16 3.84
N ASN A 175 7.55 2.63 4.05
CA ASN A 175 7.10 2.08 5.34
C ASN A 175 6.66 0.61 5.28
N GLY A 176 6.49 0.01 4.09
CA GLY A 176 5.87 -1.30 3.94
C GLY A 176 6.61 -2.44 4.63
N ILE A 177 7.90 -2.27 4.93
CA ILE A 177 8.66 -3.28 5.69
C ILE A 177 8.14 -3.44 7.13
N GLU A 178 7.61 -2.38 7.74
CA GLU A 178 7.04 -2.47 9.09
C GLU A 178 5.74 -3.27 9.10
N ILE A 179 5.01 -3.28 7.99
CA ILE A 179 3.83 -4.15 7.79
C ILE A 179 4.28 -5.61 7.76
N LEU A 180 5.32 -5.90 6.98
CA LEU A 180 5.86 -7.26 6.82
C LEU A 180 6.48 -7.83 8.08
N LYS A 181 6.99 -6.98 8.98
CA LYS A 181 7.58 -7.41 10.26
C LYS A 181 6.54 -7.53 11.38
N GLU A 182 5.26 -7.27 11.09
CA GLU A 182 4.17 -7.11 12.09
C GLU A 182 4.44 -5.99 13.13
N ASN A 183 5.55 -5.26 12.98
CA ASN A 183 5.96 -4.16 13.82
C ASN A 183 5.03 -2.95 13.67
N GLU A 184 4.35 -2.79 12.54
CA GLU A 184 3.42 -1.67 12.34
C GLU A 184 2.26 -1.76 13.35
N ARG A 185 1.62 -2.93 13.47
CA ARG A 185 0.54 -3.14 14.45
C ARG A 185 1.07 -2.99 15.86
N ALA A 186 2.20 -3.62 16.18
CA ALA A 186 2.84 -3.48 17.48
C ALA A 186 3.19 -2.01 17.80
N SER A 187 3.64 -1.22 16.81
CA SER A 187 3.97 0.19 16.97
C SER A 187 2.73 1.06 17.13
N ILE A 188 1.66 0.81 16.37
CA ILE A 188 0.37 1.51 16.49
C ILE A 188 -0.31 1.17 17.82
N ASP A 189 -0.27 -0.09 18.23
CA ASP A 189 -0.87 -0.57 19.48
C ASP A 189 -0.02 -0.23 20.70
N ALA A 190 1.31 -0.11 20.56
CA ALA A 190 2.18 0.47 21.58
C ALA A 190 2.01 1.99 21.68
N ALA A 191 1.82 2.68 20.55
CA ALA A 191 1.64 4.13 20.53
C ALA A 191 0.36 4.58 21.24
N ARG A 192 -0.68 3.72 21.31
CA ARG A 192 -2.00 3.98 21.92
C ARG A 192 -2.39 5.45 21.80
N PRO A 193 -2.62 5.97 20.58
CA PRO A 193 -2.75 7.41 20.39
C PRO A 193 -3.89 7.93 21.26
N GLU A 194 -3.59 8.89 22.12
CA GLU A 194 -4.56 9.55 22.98
C GLU A 194 -4.41 11.04 22.79
N PHE A 195 -5.54 11.73 22.64
CA PHE A 195 -5.54 13.18 22.74
C PHE A 195 -6.81 13.70 23.38
N ARG A 196 -6.67 14.82 24.08
CA ARG A 196 -7.78 15.54 24.67
C ARG A 196 -7.89 16.90 24.01
N CYS A 197 -9.12 17.29 23.69
CA CYS A 197 -9.41 18.65 23.26
C CYS A 197 -10.60 19.19 24.03
N GLY A 198 -10.55 20.47 24.38
CA GLY A 198 -11.65 21.12 25.06
C GLY A 198 -11.72 22.59 24.69
N PHE A 199 -12.93 23.10 24.54
CA PHE A 199 -13.17 24.49 24.22
C PHE A 199 -14.48 24.98 24.81
N ARG A 200 -14.52 26.28 25.10
CA ARG A 200 -15.72 26.99 25.51
C ARG A 200 -16.34 27.70 24.32
N LEU A 201 -17.64 27.53 24.11
CA LEU A 201 -18.41 28.32 23.14
C LEU A 201 -18.65 29.74 23.67
N ARG A 202 -18.99 30.67 22.77
CA ARG A 202 -19.29 32.07 23.13
C ARG A 202 -20.48 32.21 24.08
N ASP A 203 -21.37 31.22 24.11
CA ASP A 203 -22.53 31.15 25.00
C ASP A 203 -22.18 30.57 26.38
N GLY A 204 -20.90 30.32 26.66
CA GLY A 204 -20.41 29.82 27.94
C GLY A 204 -20.41 28.31 28.09
N ARG A 205 -20.93 27.54 27.12
CA ARG A 205 -20.93 26.06 27.19
C ARG A 205 -19.53 25.49 26.99
N ASP A 206 -19.13 24.60 27.88
CA ASP A 206 -17.87 23.87 27.81
C ASP A 206 -18.04 22.53 27.10
N TYR A 207 -17.11 22.22 26.21
CA TYR A 207 -16.98 20.91 25.56
C TYR A 207 -15.63 20.32 25.90
N SER A 208 -15.61 19.04 26.23
CA SER A 208 -14.40 18.25 26.43
C SER A 208 -14.56 16.91 25.71
N PHE A 209 -13.59 16.58 24.88
CA PHE A 209 -13.54 15.32 24.16
C PHE A 209 -12.22 14.64 24.47
N GLU A 210 -12.33 13.37 24.80
CA GLU A 210 -11.20 12.47 24.98
C GLU A 210 -11.24 11.42 23.90
N PHE A 211 -10.19 11.38 23.08
CA PHE A 211 -10.03 10.39 22.03
C PHE A 211 -8.96 9.42 22.49
N ARG A 212 -9.34 8.15 22.64
CA ARG A 212 -8.41 7.06 22.94
C ARG A 212 -8.45 6.04 21.82
N PHE A 213 -7.35 5.95 21.09
CA PHE A 213 -7.12 4.96 20.05
C PHE A 213 -6.24 3.86 20.64
N GLY A 214 -6.59 2.58 20.46
CA GLY A 214 -5.76 1.48 21.00
C GLY A 214 -6.42 0.58 22.02
N LEU A 215 -7.69 0.83 22.35
CA LEU A 215 -8.43 0.02 23.33
C LEU A 215 -9.07 -1.24 22.71
N THR A 216 -9.11 -1.34 21.39
CA THR A 216 -9.70 -2.46 20.65
C THR A 216 -8.74 -2.95 19.57
N THR A 217 -8.57 -4.27 19.48
CA THR A 217 -7.63 -4.99 18.60
C THR A 217 -8.08 -5.08 17.14
N ASP A 218 -9.36 -4.81 16.83
CA ASP A 218 -9.97 -5.38 15.62
C ASP A 218 -10.19 -4.39 14.45
N LEU A 219 -9.85 -3.10 14.57
CA LEU A 219 -10.10 -2.11 13.52
C LEU A 219 -8.83 -1.34 13.13
N GLY A 220 -8.24 -1.74 11.99
CA GLY A 220 -7.02 -1.17 11.41
C GLY A 220 -7.14 0.27 10.89
N GLN A 221 -8.35 0.84 10.84
CA GLN A 221 -8.58 2.27 10.61
C GLN A 221 -9.54 2.79 11.68
N ARG A 222 -9.03 3.57 12.62
CA ARG A 222 -9.82 4.05 13.76
C ARG A 222 -10.46 5.40 13.42
N ILE A 223 -11.75 5.37 13.09
CA ILE A 223 -12.55 6.55 12.76
C ILE A 223 -13.34 7.00 14.01
N ALA A 224 -13.20 8.26 14.39
CA ALA A 224 -14.07 8.87 15.40
C ALA A 224 -15.22 9.62 14.71
N VAL A 225 -16.47 9.27 15.04
CA VAL A 225 -17.66 9.87 14.44
C VAL A 225 -18.34 10.82 15.42
N LEU A 226 -18.53 12.07 15.02
CA LEU A 226 -19.21 13.10 15.83
C LEU A 226 -20.66 13.30 15.37
N ILE A 227 -21.63 12.84 16.16
CA ILE A 227 -23.07 12.90 15.86
C ILE A 227 -23.77 13.89 16.81
N GLY A 228 -24.74 14.65 16.30
CA GLY A 228 -25.53 15.58 17.11
C GLY A 228 -26.52 16.41 16.30
N LYS A 229 -27.45 17.09 16.96
CA LYS A 229 -28.45 17.97 16.31
C LYS A 229 -27.81 19.17 15.59
N ASN A 230 -28.52 19.80 14.67
CA ASN A 230 -28.06 21.07 14.08
C ASN A 230 -27.86 22.12 15.18
N GLY A 231 -26.79 22.91 15.08
CA GLY A 231 -26.43 23.89 16.12
C GLY A 231 -25.75 23.32 17.37
N SER A 232 -25.50 22.00 17.46
CA SER A 232 -24.86 21.37 18.63
C SER A 232 -23.33 21.58 18.72
N GLY A 233 -22.75 22.45 17.90
CA GLY A 233 -21.31 22.76 17.97
C GLY A 233 -20.38 21.80 17.20
N LYS A 234 -20.90 20.89 16.35
CA LYS A 234 -20.07 19.91 15.60
C LYS A 234 -18.96 20.55 14.75
N THR A 235 -19.33 21.55 13.94
CA THR A 235 -18.36 22.27 13.08
C THR A 235 -17.35 23.06 13.91
N GLN A 236 -17.79 23.65 15.02
CA GLN A 236 -16.91 24.34 15.97
C GLN A 236 -15.89 23.37 16.59
N THR A 237 -16.35 22.16 16.96
CA THR A 237 -15.50 21.07 17.47
C THR A 237 -14.43 20.68 16.49
N LEU A 238 -14.81 20.34 15.24
CA LEU A 238 -13.86 19.95 14.20
C LEU A 238 -12.86 21.07 13.90
N ARG A 239 -13.31 22.33 13.82
CA ARG A 239 -12.43 23.49 13.64
C ARG A 239 -11.44 23.64 14.80
N HIS A 240 -11.87 23.38 16.02
CA HIS A 240 -11.00 23.47 17.19
C HIS A 240 -9.93 22.36 17.19
N ILE A 241 -10.32 21.11 16.93
CA ILE A 241 -9.39 19.98 16.77
C ILE A 241 -8.36 20.29 15.67
N ALA A 242 -8.81 20.79 14.52
CA ALA A 242 -7.93 21.18 13.42
C ALA A 242 -6.90 22.23 13.83
N ARG A 243 -7.34 23.26 14.58
CA ARG A 243 -6.45 24.32 15.08
C ARG A 243 -5.42 23.78 16.06
N LEU A 244 -5.82 22.90 16.97
CA LEU A 244 -4.89 22.26 17.91
C LEU A 244 -3.88 21.37 17.19
N ALA A 245 -4.32 20.58 16.20
CA ALA A 245 -3.45 19.71 15.43
C ALA A 245 -2.41 20.48 14.60
N LEU A 246 -2.84 21.57 13.94
CA LEU A 246 -1.95 22.48 13.21
C LEU A 246 -1.06 23.31 14.15
N GLY A 247 -1.55 23.54 15.37
CA GLY A 247 -0.85 24.20 16.45
C GLY A 247 0.03 23.27 17.25
N SER A 248 0.31 22.02 16.83
CA SER A 248 1.16 21.05 17.57
C SER A 248 2.60 21.51 17.88
N LEU A 249 3.00 22.71 17.43
CA LEU A 249 4.20 23.44 17.84
C LEU A 249 3.96 24.40 19.04
N THR A 250 2.73 24.48 19.56
CA THR A 250 2.33 25.22 20.76
C THR A 250 2.01 24.23 21.87
N ASN A 251 2.27 24.61 23.12
CA ASN A 251 2.06 23.76 24.33
C ASN A 251 0.58 23.40 24.62
N GLU A 252 -0.34 23.70 23.69
CA GLU A 252 -1.79 23.46 23.87
C GLU A 252 -2.22 22.05 23.45
N TRP A 253 -1.41 21.35 22.65
CA TRP A 253 -1.69 19.96 22.29
C TRP A 253 -1.45 19.04 23.49
N ARG A 254 -2.50 18.35 23.92
CA ARG A 254 -2.46 17.34 25.00
C ARG A 254 -2.72 15.96 24.42
N GLY A 255 -1.75 15.44 23.68
CA GLY A 255 -1.77 14.08 23.18
C GLY A 255 -0.37 13.46 23.14
N ASN A 256 -0.32 12.13 23.10
CA ASN A 256 0.93 11.35 23.11
C ASN A 256 1.49 11.09 21.69
N PHE A 257 0.94 11.76 20.67
CA PHE A 257 1.40 11.68 19.30
C PHE A 257 1.51 13.06 18.67
N THR A 258 2.30 13.17 17.60
CA THR A 258 2.38 14.37 16.77
C THR A 258 1.38 14.25 15.62
N PRO A 259 0.37 15.13 15.52
CA PRO A 259 -0.58 15.10 14.42
C PRO A 259 0.10 15.31 13.07
N SER A 260 -0.41 14.65 12.02
CA SER A 260 0.02 14.95 10.66
C SER A 260 -0.21 16.41 10.33
N ARG A 261 0.75 17.03 9.63
CA ARG A 261 0.63 18.42 9.13
C ARG A 261 -0.34 18.54 7.95
N VAL A 262 -0.81 17.42 7.43
CA VAL A 262 -1.82 17.35 6.36
C VAL A 262 -3.15 16.97 6.99
N ILE A 263 -4.10 17.90 6.98
CA ILE A 263 -5.48 17.67 7.45
C ILE A 263 -6.42 17.79 6.25
N GLY A 264 -7.05 16.67 5.88
CA GLY A 264 -8.07 16.62 4.84
C GLY A 264 -9.46 16.95 5.41
N PHE A 265 -10.23 17.79 4.71
CA PHE A 265 -11.65 18.01 5.00
C PHE A 265 -12.46 17.75 3.74
N TYR A 266 -13.48 16.91 3.88
CA TYR A 266 -14.49 16.72 2.85
C TYR A 266 -15.84 17.26 3.35
N SER A 267 -16.53 18.02 2.51
CA SER A 267 -17.87 18.53 2.78
C SER A 267 -18.70 18.44 1.51
N GLY A 268 -19.94 17.94 1.64
CA GLY A 268 -20.91 17.90 0.53
C GLY A 268 -21.37 19.30 0.05
N HIS A 269 -21.01 20.36 0.76
CA HIS A 269 -21.30 21.75 0.41
C HIS A 269 -20.01 22.60 0.43
N ARG A 270 -19.94 23.71 -0.34
CA ARG A 270 -18.84 24.69 -0.23
C ARG A 270 -18.85 25.32 1.17
N VAL A 271 -17.88 24.99 2.01
CA VAL A 271 -17.76 25.60 3.35
C VAL A 271 -16.42 26.32 3.51
N SER A 272 -16.34 27.55 3.02
CA SER A 272 -15.18 28.44 3.17
C SER A 272 -14.88 28.80 4.64
N LYS A 273 -15.85 28.61 5.54
CA LYS A 273 -15.74 29.05 6.95
C LYS A 273 -15.17 28.00 7.91
N VAL A 274 -15.03 26.72 7.55
CA VAL A 274 -14.49 25.70 8.50
C VAL A 274 -13.00 25.95 8.76
N PHE A 275 -12.27 26.44 7.77
CA PHE A 275 -10.83 26.62 7.86
C PHE A 275 -10.43 27.84 8.71
N PRO A 276 -9.33 27.73 9.47
CA PRO A 276 -8.55 28.90 9.86
C PRO A 276 -8.05 29.62 8.58
N PRO A 277 -8.13 30.96 8.51
CA PRO A 277 -7.62 31.69 7.35
C PRO A 277 -6.13 31.41 7.15
N GLN A 278 -5.74 31.32 5.88
CA GLN A 278 -4.35 31.11 5.48
C GLN A 278 -3.58 32.41 5.72
N THR A 279 -2.57 32.36 6.59
CA THR A 279 -1.72 33.51 6.92
C THR A 279 -0.26 33.20 6.52
N LEU A 280 0.56 34.24 6.31
CA LEU A 280 1.98 34.09 5.94
C LEU A 280 2.75 33.18 6.92
N LYS A 281 2.52 33.35 8.23
CA LYS A 281 3.11 32.49 9.27
C LYS A 281 2.75 31.00 9.11
N ARG A 282 1.54 30.69 8.58
CA ARG A 282 1.05 29.34 8.36
C ARG A 282 1.53 28.74 7.02
N MET A 283 1.77 29.57 6.01
CA MET A 283 2.42 29.12 4.78
C MET A 283 3.85 28.65 5.04
N VAL A 284 4.58 29.37 5.90
CA VAL A 284 5.94 29.00 6.34
C VAL A 284 5.95 27.71 7.16
N SER A 285 4.89 27.43 7.93
CA SER A 285 4.75 26.18 8.68
C SER A 285 4.25 24.98 7.84
N GLY A 286 4.13 25.14 6.51
CA GLY A 286 3.73 24.08 5.59
C GLY A 286 2.22 23.82 5.51
N TYR A 287 1.38 24.68 6.09
CA TYR A 287 -0.08 24.54 5.99
C TYR A 287 -0.60 25.09 4.66
N LYS A 288 -1.28 24.23 3.88
CA LYS A 288 -1.97 24.61 2.64
C LYS A 288 -3.43 24.19 2.71
N VAL A 289 -4.33 25.10 2.37
CA VAL A 289 -5.76 24.81 2.19
C VAL A 289 -5.99 24.52 0.72
N TYR A 290 -6.63 23.39 0.43
CA TYR A 290 -7.07 23.03 -0.91
C TYR A 290 -8.59 23.04 -0.93
N ASP A 291 -9.19 23.92 -1.72
CA ASP A 291 -10.62 23.84 -2.04
C ASP A 291 -10.79 22.76 -3.11
N LEU A 292 -11.19 21.57 -2.70
CA LEU A 292 -11.54 20.51 -3.63
C LEU A 292 -12.89 20.85 -4.28
N PRO A 293 -12.99 20.88 -5.64
CA PRO A 293 -14.24 21.15 -6.31
C PRO A 293 -15.29 20.07 -5.95
N PRO A 294 -16.59 20.43 -5.86
CA PRO A 294 -17.67 19.47 -5.64
C PRO A 294 -17.89 18.69 -6.94
N THR A 295 -17.04 17.72 -7.21
CA THR A 295 -17.20 16.76 -8.31
C THR A 295 -17.27 15.35 -7.72
N LYS A 296 -18.19 14.58 -8.29
CA LYS A 296 -18.65 13.26 -7.85
C LYS A 296 -17.50 12.39 -7.32
N SER A 297 -17.67 11.94 -6.07
CA SER A 297 -16.95 10.82 -5.46
C SER A 297 -15.42 10.89 -5.58
N LEU A 298 -14.80 11.77 -4.78
CA LEU A 298 -13.43 11.56 -4.34
C LEU A 298 -13.47 10.63 -3.12
N ILE A 299 -13.22 9.35 -3.34
CA ILE A 299 -12.82 8.43 -2.28
C ILE A 299 -11.35 8.75 -2.00
N LEU A 300 -11.08 9.44 -0.91
CA LEU A 300 -9.75 9.48 -0.31
C LEU A 300 -9.62 8.18 0.49
N MET A 301 -8.94 7.19 -0.12
CA MET A 301 -8.25 6.13 0.62
C MET A 301 -6.91 6.70 1.10
#